data_AF-A3IYT9-F1
#
_entry.id   AF-A3IYT9-F1
#
_cell.length_a   1.000
_cell.length_b   1.000
_cell.length_c   1.000
_cell.angle_alpha   90.00
_cell.angle_beta   90.00
_cell.angle_gamma   90.00
#
_symmetry.space_group_name_H-M   'P 1'
#
loop_
_entity.id
_entity.type
_entity.pdbx_description
1 polymer ?
#
loop_
_entity_poly.entity_id
_entity_poly.type
_entity_poly.pdbx_seq_one_letter_code
_entity_poly.pdbx_strand_id
1 'polypeptide(L)' 'MKNRKFSNIEFQVNSTIKSSCSFQELQKLNSEMVDFLKGRVLTELIITGEINQDLTRSFYQEILAKI' A
#
# COMPACT_ATOMS: atom_id res chain seq x y z
N MET A 1 -12.01 3.06 15.54
CA MET A 1 -10.61 3.56 15.62
C MET A 1 -9.87 3.08 14.37
N LYS A 2 -9.37 3.97 13.50
CA LYS A 2 -8.49 3.55 12.39
C LYS A 2 -7.24 2.90 13.01
N ASN A 3 -6.97 1.65 12.66
CA ASN A 3 -5.86 0.89 13.21
C ASN A 3 -4.54 1.57 12.77
N ARG A 4 -3.76 2.10 13.73
CA ARG A 4 -2.57 2.94 13.45
C ARG A 4 -1.55 2.27 12.53
N LYS A 5 -1.49 0.93 12.55
CA LYS A 5 -0.66 0.12 11.66
C LYS A 5 -1.05 0.30 10.19
N PHE A 6 -2.35 0.36 9.90
CA PHE A 6 -2.89 0.56 8.55
C PHE A 6 -2.58 1.95 8.04
N SER A 7 -2.69 2.97 8.91
CA SER A 7 -2.34 4.34 8.54
C SER A 7 -0.85 4.50 8.20
N ASN A 8 0.03 3.72 8.82
CA ASN A 8 1.46 3.73 8.50
C ASN A 8 1.75 3.07 7.14
N ILE A 9 1.14 1.92 6.84
CA ILE A 9 1.28 1.24 5.54
C ILE A 9 0.77 2.15 4.40
N GLU A 10 -0.43 2.72 4.57
CA GLU A 10 -1.03 3.63 3.59
C GLU A 10 -0.14 4.85 3.35
N PHE A 11 0.46 5.41 4.41
CA PHE A 11 1.39 6.52 4.30
C PHE A 11 2.65 6.14 3.50
N GLN A 12 3.29 5.01 3.82
CA GLN A 12 4.50 4.55 3.14
C GLN A 12 4.23 4.29 1.66
N VAL A 13 3.16 3.56 1.31
CA VAL A 13 2.78 3.31 -0.09
C VAL A 13 2.55 4.62 -0.85
N ASN A 14 1.77 5.54 -0.28
CA ASN A 14 1.49 6.83 -0.93
C ASN A 14 2.75 7.71 -1.04
N SER A 15 3.66 7.65 -0.08
CA SER A 15 4.94 8.37 -0.13
C SER A 15 5.82 7.84 -1.26
N THR A 16 5.94 6.52 -1.36
CA THR A 16 6.72 5.86 -2.43
C THR A 16 6.15 6.15 -3.81
N ILE A 17 4.82 6.15 -3.98
CA ILE A 17 4.20 6.53 -5.25
C ILE A 17 4.53 7.98 -5.63
N LYS A 18 4.45 8.90 -4.66
CA LYS A 18 4.73 10.33 -4.91
C LYS A 18 6.22 10.62 -5.18
N SER A 19 7.14 9.80 -4.67
CA SER A 19 8.56 9.93 -4.98
C SER A 19 8.92 9.34 -6.35
N SER A 20 8.17 8.34 -6.80
CA SER A 20 8.48 7.58 -8.03
C SER A 20 7.68 8.04 -9.25
N CYS A 21 6.57 8.75 -9.05
CA CYS A 21 5.71 9.24 -10.13
C CYS A 21 5.50 10.75 -10.02
N SER A 22 5.54 11.44 -11.15
CA SER A 22 5.15 12.85 -11.23
C SER A 22 3.65 13.01 -11.08
N PHE A 23 3.23 14.20 -10.64
CA PHE A 23 1.82 14.55 -10.52
C PHE A 23 1.06 14.43 -11.86
N GLN A 24 1.69 14.78 -12.98
CA GLN A 24 1.11 14.69 -14.31
C GLN A 24 0.89 13.24 -14.77
N GLU A 25 1.75 12.30 -14.34
CA GLU A 25 1.56 10.87 -14.61
C GLU A 25 0.40 10.31 -13.80
N LEU A 26 0.31 10.68 -12.50
CA LEU A 26 -0.76 10.23 -11.63
C LEU A 26 -2.15 10.75 -12.07
N GLN A 27 -2.23 11.96 -12.63
CA GLN A 27 -3.48 12.52 -13.15
C GLN A 27 -4.05 11.77 -14.36
N LYS A 28 -3.22 11.01 -15.08
CA LYS A 28 -3.64 10.23 -16.25
C LYS A 28 -4.23 8.87 -15.86
N LEU A 29 -4.07 8.46 -14.60
CA LEU A 29 -4.55 7.17 -14.10
C LEU A 29 -6.01 7.28 -13.66
N ASN A 30 -6.81 6.28 -14.02
CA ASN A 30 -8.13 6.09 -13.42
C ASN A 30 -8.02 5.41 -12.04
N SER A 31 -9.13 5.29 -11.32
CA SER A 31 -9.14 4.73 -9.97
C SER A 31 -8.60 3.29 -9.91
N GLU A 32 -8.97 2.44 -10.87
CA GLU A 32 -8.52 1.04 -10.92
C GLU A 32 -6.99 0.94 -11.12
N MET A 33 -6.43 1.79 -12.00
CA MET A 33 -4.99 1.87 -12.22
C MET A 33 -4.25 2.39 -10.99
N VAL A 34 -4.82 3.33 -10.26
CA VAL A 34 -4.25 3.81 -8.99
C VAL A 34 -4.25 2.70 -7.93
N ASP A 35 -5.34 1.93 -7.83
CA ASP A 35 -5.43 0.82 -6.88
C ASP A 35 -4.45 -0.31 -7.24
N PHE A 36 -4.30 -0.61 -8.54
CA PHE A 36 -3.28 -1.54 -9.02
C PHE A 36 -1.86 -1.05 -8.68
N LEU A 37 -1.56 0.23 -8.90
CA LEU A 37 -0.27 0.82 -8.57
C LEU A 37 0.03 0.73 -7.07
N LYS A 38 -0.96 1.03 -6.21
CA LYS A 38 -0.84 0.87 -4.76
C LYS A 38 -0.57 -0.59 -4.37
N GLY A 39 -1.25 -1.54 -5.00
CA GLY A 39 -1.02 -2.97 -4.78
C GLY A 39 0.39 -3.40 -5.17
N ARG A 40 0.91 -2.92 -6.31
CA ARG A 40 2.29 -3.19 -6.75
C ARG A 40 3.33 -2.63 -5.78
N VAL A 41 3.20 -1.36 -5.41
CA VAL A 41 4.13 -0.69 -4.49
C VAL A 41 4.09 -1.36 -3.11
N LEU A 42 2.90 -1.70 -2.60
CA LEU A 42 2.78 -2.46 -1.36
C LEU A 42 3.55 -3.79 -1.43
N THR A 43 3.36 -4.54 -2.51
CA THR A 43 4.05 -5.83 -2.71
C THR A 43 5.58 -5.65 -2.73
N GLU A 44 6.07 -4.63 -3.43
CA GLU A 44 7.49 -4.31 -3.50
C GLU A 44 8.06 -3.98 -2.12
N LEU A 45 7.41 -3.09 -1.37
CA LEU A 45 7.84 -2.70 -0.01
C LEU A 45 7.87 -3.90 0.97
N ILE A 46 7.00 -4.89 0.77
CA ILE A 46 7.00 -6.12 1.58
C ILE A 46 8.16 -7.04 1.19
N ILE A 47 8.45 -7.17 -0.11
CA ILE A 47 9.55 -8.00 -0.63
C ILE A 47 10.90 -7.43 -0.22
N THR A 48 11.06 -6.10 -0.27
CA THR A 48 12.32 -5.42 0.11
C THR A 48 12.49 -5.29 1.62
N GLY A 49 11.46 -5.59 2.41
CA GLY A 49 11.50 -5.54 3.88
C GLY A 49 11.27 -4.15 4.48
N GLU A 50 10.96 -3.14 3.65
CA GLU A 50 10.56 -1.79 4.08
C GLU A 50 9.24 -1.80 4.88
N ILE A 51 8.34 -2.72 4.53
CA ILE A 51 7.18 -3.08 5.34
C ILE A 51 7.42 -4.47 5.95
N ASN A 52 7.34 -4.52 7.28
CA ASN A 52 7.50 -5.78 8.00
C ASN A 52 6.43 -6.80 7.56
N GLN A 53 6.88 -7.96 7.09
CA GLN A 53 6.04 -9.07 6.64
C GLN A 53 5.03 -9.55 7.69
N ASP A 54 5.35 -9.44 8.99
CA ASP A 54 4.43 -9.78 10.07
C ASP A 54 3.26 -8.79 10.18
N LEU A 55 3.48 -7.52 9.82
CA LEU A 55 2.40 -6.55 9.71
C LEU A 55 1.46 -6.93 8.57
N THR A 56 2.02 -7.32 7.43
CA THR A 56 1.26 -7.81 6.27
C THR A 56 0.51 -9.11 6.57
N ARG A 57 1.12 -10.05 7.29
CA ARG A 57 0.47 -11.28 7.74
C ARG A 57 -0.72 -10.96 8.66
N SER A 58 -0.55 -10.03 9.61
CA SER A 58 -1.66 -9.59 10.47
C SER A 58 -2.80 -8.94 9.68
N PHE A 59 -2.47 -8.24 8.58
CA PHE A 59 -3.45 -7.65 7.66
C PHE A 59 -4.26 -8.73 6.92
N TYR A 60 -3.60 -9.73 6.33
CA TYR A 60 -4.28 -10.84 5.66
C TYR A 60 -5.14 -11.66 6.64
N GLN A 61 -4.65 -11.86 7.87
CA GLN A 61 -5.41 -12.54 8.90
C GLN A 61 -6.67 -11.77 9.30
N GLU A 62 -6.63 -10.44 9.43
CA GLU A 62 -7.83 -9.63 9.71
C GLU A 62 -8.87 -9.69 8.57
N ILE A 63 -8.45 -9.81 7.31
CA ILE A 63 -9.36 -9.96 6.17
C ILE A 63 -10.00 -11.35 6.18
N LEU A 64 -9.18 -12.40 6.32
CA LEU A 64 -9.66 -13.78 6.33
C LEU A 64 -10.55 -14.09 7.54
N ALA A 65 -10.28 -13.47 8.69
CA ALA A 65 -11.08 -13.65 9.91
C ALA A 65 -12.41 -12.86 9.91
N LYS A 66 -12.64 -11.99 8.90
CA LYS A 66 -13.91 -11.26 8.71
C LYS A 66 -14.81 -11.89 7.64
N ILE A 67 -14.42 -13.04 7.08
CA ILE A 67 -15.24 -13.94 6.25
C ILE A 67 -15.73 -15.07 7.14
#